data_AF-A0A5P1FHY8-F1
#
_entry.id   AF-A0A5P1FHY8-F1
#
_cell.length_a   1.000
_cell.length_b   1.000
_cell.length_c   1.000
_cell.angle_alpha   90.00
_cell.angle_beta   90.00
_cell.angle_gamma   90.00
#
_symmetry.space_group_name_H-M   'P 1'
#
loop_
_entity.id
_entity.type
_entity.pdbx_description
1 polymer ?
#
loop_
_entity_poly.entity_id
_entity_poly.type
_entity_poly.pdbx_seq_one_letter_code
_entity_poly.pdbx_strand_id
1 'polypeptide(L)'
;MSASKDVFARASLEVDLCRIEPGSTVTVKWMGKPVFIRRRTKDDIKSTNSVDVGSLCDPQEDSARVKNPEWLVVMGVCTHLSCIPLPNAGDFGGWFCPCHVSHYDISRRIRMGPAPFNLEVPTYSFLEENKLPIG
;
A
#
# COMPACT_ATOMS: atom_id res chain seq x y z
N MET A 1 18.74 20.00 -12.79
CA MET A 1 19.57 19.01 -12.07
C MET A 1 18.95 17.63 -12.27
N SER A 2 19.60 16.72 -12.99
CA SER A 2 19.14 15.34 -13.21
C SER A 2 19.77 14.39 -12.19
N ALA A 3 19.11 13.26 -11.92
CA ALA A 3 19.59 12.25 -10.97
C ALA A 3 20.95 11.65 -11.38
N SER A 4 21.82 11.36 -10.41
CA SER A 4 23.15 10.77 -10.62
C SER A 4 23.09 9.25 -10.84
N LYS A 5 24.16 8.66 -11.38
CA LYS A 5 24.24 7.21 -11.68
C LYS A 5 24.03 6.32 -10.45
N ASP A 6 24.43 6.77 -9.26
CA ASP A 6 24.20 6.05 -8.00
C ASP A 6 22.72 5.96 -7.61
N VAL A 7 21.89 6.86 -8.13
CA VAL A 7 20.42 6.81 -7.94
C VAL A 7 19.81 5.68 -8.76
N PHE A 8 20.34 5.39 -9.95
CA PHE A 8 19.86 4.28 -10.80
C PHE A 8 20.25 2.90 -10.26
N ALA A 9 21.40 2.77 -9.58
CA ALA A 9 21.84 1.50 -8.99
C ALA A 9 20.97 1.02 -7.81
N ARG A 10 20.03 1.85 -7.33
CA ARG A 10 19.04 1.54 -6.28
C ARG A 10 17.62 1.30 -6.81
N ALA A 11 17.46 1.04 -8.11
CA ALA A 11 16.16 0.97 -8.78
C ALA A 11 15.23 -0.10 -8.19
N SER A 12 15.76 -1.26 -7.79
CA SER A 12 14.97 -2.38 -7.27
C SER A 12 15.34 -2.76 -5.83
N LEU A 13 14.32 -2.97 -5.00
CA LEU A 13 14.45 -3.50 -3.63
C LEU A 13 13.82 -4.90 -3.58
N GLU A 14 14.56 -5.89 -3.12
CA GLU A 14 14.02 -7.23 -2.84
C GLU A 14 13.58 -7.34 -1.38
N VAL A 15 12.36 -7.83 -1.16
CA VAL A 15 11.82 -8.10 0.18
C VAL A 15 11.52 -9.58 0.34
N ASP A 16 11.99 -10.17 1.44
CA ASP A 16 11.67 -11.55 1.84
C ASP A 16 10.29 -11.60 2.52
N LEU A 17 9.36 -12.35 1.92
CA LEU A 17 7.99 -12.48 2.39
C LEU A 17 7.82 -13.52 3.52
N CYS A 18 8.80 -14.41 3.73
CA CYS A 18 8.67 -15.52 4.68
C CYS A 18 8.47 -15.07 6.13
N ARG A 19 8.90 -13.86 6.46
CA ARG A 19 8.87 -13.32 7.83
C ARG A 19 7.62 -12.49 8.14
N ILE A 20 6.71 -12.36 7.17
CA ILE A 20 5.51 -11.53 7.32
C ILE A 20 4.34 -12.44 7.69
N GLU A 21 3.87 -12.30 8.92
CA GLU A 21 2.73 -13.04 9.43
C GLU A 21 1.40 -12.50 8.86
N PRO A 22 0.37 -13.34 8.66
CA PRO A 22 -0.95 -12.87 8.27
C PRO A 22 -1.50 -11.81 9.24
N GLY A 23 -2.05 -10.73 8.69
CA GLY A 23 -2.55 -9.58 9.45
C GLY A 23 -1.46 -8.57 9.86
N SER A 24 -0.18 -8.86 9.61
CA SER A 24 0.92 -7.94 9.88
C SER A 24 1.26 -7.06 8.67
N THR A 25 1.80 -5.86 8.95
CA THR A 25 2.29 -4.93 7.92
C THR A 25 3.75 -4.62 8.20
N VAL A 26 4.60 -4.82 7.20
CA VAL A 26 6.00 -4.39 7.22
C VAL A 26 6.14 -3.10 6.41
N THR A 27 6.98 -2.19 6.88
CA THR A 27 7.33 -0.96 6.16
C THR A 27 8.77 -1.04 5.73
N VAL A 28 9.02 -0.94 4.44
CA VAL A 28 10.38 -0.87 3.86
C VAL A 28 10.61 0.49 3.21
N LYS A 29 11.87 0.88 3.00
CA LYS A 29 12.21 2.15 2.34
C LYS A 29 12.69 1.87 0.92
N TRP A 30 11.98 2.42 -0.07
CA TRP A 30 12.33 2.33 -1.49
C TRP A 30 12.31 3.73 -2.12
N MET A 31 13.38 4.09 -2.84
CA MET A 31 13.60 5.44 -3.40
C MET A 31 13.32 6.60 -2.42
N GLY A 32 13.70 6.43 -1.16
CA GLY A 32 13.48 7.45 -0.11
C GLY A 32 12.08 7.51 0.46
N LYS A 33 11.11 6.77 -0.10
CA LYS A 33 9.71 6.72 0.33
C LYS A 33 9.41 5.40 1.07
N PRO A 34 8.48 5.40 2.03
CA PRO A 34 8.01 4.15 2.64
C PRO A 34 7.16 3.36 1.65
N VAL A 35 7.30 2.03 1.66
CA VAL A 35 6.41 1.08 1.01
C VAL A 35 5.86 0.17 2.08
N PHE A 36 4.54 0.05 2.13
CA PHE A 36 3.85 -0.86 3.01
C PHE A 36 3.60 -2.19 2.31
N ILE A 37 3.95 -3.27 2.98
CA ILE A 37 3.74 -4.64 2.54
C ILE A 37 2.92 -5.33 3.63
N ARG A 38 1.66 -5.64 3.33
CA ARG A 38 0.77 -6.33 4.26
C ARG A 38 0.45 -7.71 3.71
N ARG A 39 0.58 -8.71 4.58
CA ARG A 39 -0.01 -10.03 4.35
C ARG A 39 -1.43 -10.03 4.90
N ARG A 40 -2.43 -10.09 4.04
CA ARG A 40 -3.84 -9.96 4.39
C ARG A 40 -4.41 -11.29 4.87
N THR A 41 -5.32 -11.21 5.83
CA THR A 41 -6.12 -12.37 6.26
C THR A 41 -7.25 -12.64 5.25
N LYS A 42 -7.91 -13.80 5.37
CA LYS A 42 -9.11 -14.08 4.56
C LYS A 42 -10.24 -13.08 4.83
N ASP A 43 -10.37 -12.62 6.07
CA ASP A 43 -11.38 -11.64 6.47
C ASP A 43 -11.06 -10.24 5.93
N ASP A 44 -9.78 -9.86 5.90
CA ASP A 44 -9.30 -8.63 5.25
C ASP A 44 -9.70 -8.62 3.76
N ILE A 45 -9.47 -9.73 3.05
CA ILE A 45 -9.79 -9.85 1.62
C ILE A 45 -11.31 -9.79 1.41
N LYS A 46 -12.07 -10.56 2.21
CA LYS A 46 -13.53 -10.61 2.12
C LYS A 46 -14.16 -9.25 2.39
N SER A 47 -13.75 -8.58 3.46
CA SER A 47 -14.28 -7.25 3.82
C SER A 47 -13.98 -6.22 2.75
N THR A 48 -12.77 -6.24 2.20
CA THR A 48 -12.33 -5.32 1.14
C THR A 48 -13.12 -5.50 -0.16
N ASN A 49 -13.38 -6.75 -0.55
CA ASN A 49 -14.15 -7.10 -1.75
C ASN A 49 -15.65 -6.89 -1.61
N SER A 50 -16.15 -6.75 -0.37
CA SER A 50 -17.57 -6.49 -0.11
C SER A 50 -17.92 -5.00 -0.12
N VAL A 51 -16.92 -4.14 -0.34
CA VAL A 51 -17.11 -2.68 -0.42
C VAL A 51 -17.77 -2.32 -1.74
N ASP A 52 -18.82 -1.52 -1.69
CA ASP A 52 -19.42 -0.91 -2.87
C ASP A 52 -18.43 0.09 -3.52
N VAL A 53 -17.89 -0.27 -4.67
CA VAL A 53 -16.89 0.53 -5.40
C VAL A 53 -17.47 1.85 -5.90
N GLY A 54 -18.78 1.93 -6.16
CA GLY A 54 -19.45 3.16 -6.58
C GLY A 54 -19.47 4.24 -5.48
N SER A 55 -19.33 3.84 -4.22
CA SER A 55 -19.32 4.75 -3.07
C SER A 55 -17.94 5.36 -2.74
N LEU A 56 -16.88 4.91 -3.43
CA LEU A 56 -15.51 5.32 -3.15
C LEU A 56 -15.17 6.67 -3.79
N CYS A 57 -14.33 7.46 -3.13
CA CYS A 57 -13.85 8.74 -3.67
C CYS A 57 -13.03 8.55 -4.96
N ASP A 58 -12.26 7.46 -5.04
CA ASP A 58 -11.48 7.03 -6.19
C ASP A 58 -11.85 5.56 -6.49
N PRO A 59 -12.87 5.31 -7.35
CA PRO A 59 -13.42 3.98 -7.59
C PRO A 59 -12.38 3.01 -8.13
N GLN A 60 -12.03 2.01 -7.32
CA GLN A 60 -11.12 0.95 -7.73
C GLN A 60 -11.43 -0.37 -7.00
N GLU A 61 -11.58 -1.43 -7.79
CA GLU A 61 -11.69 -2.81 -7.30
C GLU A 61 -10.39 -3.25 -6.62
N ASP A 62 -10.48 -4.11 -5.61
CA ASP A 62 -9.29 -4.64 -4.94
C ASP A 62 -8.43 -5.49 -5.88
N SER A 63 -9.07 -6.28 -6.75
CA SER A 63 -8.40 -7.12 -7.74
C SER A 63 -7.56 -6.32 -8.74
N ALA A 64 -7.87 -5.05 -8.95
CA ALA A 64 -7.10 -4.15 -9.81
C ALA A 64 -5.87 -3.57 -9.09
N ARG A 65 -5.80 -3.67 -7.76
CA ARG A 65 -4.73 -3.11 -6.91
C ARG A 65 -3.69 -4.14 -6.51
N VAL A 66 -4.04 -5.41 -6.54
CA VAL A 66 -3.18 -6.52 -6.08
C VAL A 66 -3.00 -7.57 -7.16
N LYS A 67 -1.78 -8.10 -7.28
CA LYS A 67 -1.50 -9.26 -8.16
C LYS A 67 -1.86 -10.58 -7.49
N ASN A 68 -1.71 -10.65 -6.17
CA ASN A 68 -2.13 -11.78 -5.33
C ASN A 68 -2.98 -11.21 -4.19
N PRO A 69 -4.24 -11.66 -3.98
CA PRO A 69 -5.10 -11.17 -2.91
C PRO A 69 -4.49 -11.27 -1.49
N GLU A 70 -3.60 -12.23 -1.23
CA GLU A 70 -2.93 -12.33 0.07
C GLU A 70 -1.96 -11.17 0.34
N TRP A 71 -1.44 -10.50 -0.70
CA TRP A 71 -0.37 -9.53 -0.57
C TRP A 71 -0.80 -8.15 -1.08
N LEU A 72 -0.76 -7.18 -0.18
CA LEU A 72 -0.96 -5.78 -0.52
C LEU A 72 0.37 -5.04 -0.45
N VAL A 73 0.76 -4.44 -1.58
CA VAL A 73 2.00 -3.66 -1.73
C VAL A 73 1.61 -2.28 -2.22
N VAL A 74 1.92 -1.24 -1.44
CA VAL A 74 1.45 0.12 -1.68
C VAL A 74 2.46 1.15 -1.15
N MET A 75 2.60 2.26 -1.86
CA MET A 75 3.40 3.39 -1.41
C MET A 75 2.78 3.99 -0.14
N GLY A 76 3.59 4.16 0.90
CA GLY A 76 3.16 4.70 2.19
C GLY A 76 3.10 6.23 2.23
N VAL A 77 2.73 6.86 1.12
CA VAL A 77 2.75 8.32 0.95
C VAL A 77 1.34 8.80 0.68
N CYS A 78 0.77 9.56 1.62
CA CYS A 78 -0.56 10.12 1.51
C CYS A 78 -0.68 11.01 0.26
N THR A 79 -1.73 10.80 -0.53
CA THR A 79 -1.95 11.50 -1.81
C THR A 79 -2.40 12.94 -1.66
N HIS A 80 -2.74 13.38 -0.44
CA HIS A 80 -3.02 14.79 -0.15
C HIS A 80 -1.74 15.64 -0.22
N LEU A 81 -0.85 15.51 0.78
CA LEU A 81 0.35 16.33 0.93
C LEU A 81 1.56 15.50 1.41
N SER A 82 1.65 14.23 0.99
CA SER A 82 2.83 13.36 1.16
C SER A 82 3.27 13.04 2.59
N CYS A 83 2.38 13.14 3.58
CA CYS A 83 2.60 12.57 4.91
C CYS A 83 2.62 11.02 4.88
N ILE A 84 3.13 10.38 5.95
CA ILE A 84 3.12 8.92 6.11
C ILE A 84 1.88 8.51 6.93
N PRO A 85 0.91 7.75 6.37
CA PRO A 85 -0.23 7.26 7.12
C PRO A 85 0.16 6.22 8.18
N LEU A 86 -0.47 6.27 9.35
CA LEU A 86 -0.28 5.33 10.45
C LEU A 86 -1.06 4.02 10.18
N PRO A 87 -0.45 2.84 10.39
CA PRO A 87 -1.12 1.54 10.22
C PRO A 87 -2.12 1.24 11.32
N ASN A 88 -3.12 0.42 10.99
CA ASN A 88 -4.17 -0.09 11.90
C ASN A 88 -4.88 1.03 12.66
N ALA A 89 -5.13 2.14 11.97
CA ALA A 89 -5.72 3.36 12.55
C ALA A 89 -6.80 3.93 11.62
N GLY A 90 -7.69 4.73 12.21
CA GLY A 90 -8.84 5.31 11.53
C GLY A 90 -10.01 4.33 11.39
N ASP A 91 -11.12 4.86 10.92
CA ASP A 91 -12.44 4.20 11.00
C ASP A 91 -12.64 2.99 10.09
N PHE A 92 -11.76 2.79 9.10
CA PHE A 92 -11.90 1.74 8.08
C PHE A 92 -10.90 0.60 8.24
N GLY A 93 -10.29 0.46 9.42
CA GLY A 93 -9.39 -0.66 9.76
C GLY A 93 -8.09 -0.71 8.94
N GLY A 94 -7.81 0.33 8.16
CA GLY A 94 -6.62 0.44 7.34
C GLY A 94 -5.63 1.43 7.92
N TRP A 95 -5.55 2.62 7.32
CA TRP A 95 -4.55 3.62 7.66
C TRP A 95 -5.15 4.99 7.87
N PHE A 96 -4.53 5.74 8.77
CA PHE A 96 -4.94 7.08 9.10
C PHE A 96 -3.80 8.08 8.92
N CYS A 97 -4.03 9.12 8.12
CA CYS A 97 -3.11 10.23 7.99
C CYS A 97 -3.56 11.39 8.89
N PRO A 98 -2.87 11.64 10.03
CA PRO A 98 -3.29 12.65 11.00
C PRO A 98 -3.13 14.09 10.52
N CYS A 99 -2.34 14.33 9.46
CA CYS A 99 -2.05 15.68 8.97
C CYS A 99 -3.32 16.47 8.62
N HIS A 100 -4.26 15.82 7.93
CA HIS A 100 -5.54 16.43 7.52
C HIS A 100 -6.69 15.41 7.54
N VAL A 101 -6.57 14.39 8.42
CA VAL A 101 -7.65 13.44 8.72
C VAL A 101 -8.10 12.64 7.48
N SER A 102 -7.14 12.04 6.76
CA SER A 102 -7.46 11.13 5.64
C SER A 102 -7.48 9.68 6.11
N HIS A 103 -8.57 8.98 5.83
CA HIS A 103 -8.79 7.60 6.22
C HIS A 103 -8.75 6.68 5.00
N TYR A 104 -7.92 5.65 5.09
CA TYR A 104 -7.76 4.64 4.06
C TYR A 104 -8.23 3.28 4.56
N ASP A 105 -8.89 2.51 3.70
CA ASP A 105 -9.28 1.15 4.01
C ASP A 105 -8.11 0.16 3.92
N ILE A 106 -8.39 -1.13 4.13
CA ILE A 106 -7.41 -2.21 4.08
C ILE A 106 -6.72 -2.32 2.70
N SER A 107 -7.39 -1.99 1.59
CA SER A 107 -6.79 -1.94 0.23
C SER A 107 -6.03 -0.64 -0.06
N ARG A 108 -6.04 0.29 0.88
CA ARG A 108 -5.54 1.66 0.78
C ARG A 108 -6.33 2.55 -0.16
N ARG A 109 -7.62 2.30 -0.24
CA ARG A 109 -8.52 3.20 -0.94
C ARG A 109 -8.93 4.32 0.00
N ILE A 110 -8.91 5.55 -0.49
CA ILE A 110 -9.35 6.70 0.29
C ILE A 110 -10.87 6.58 0.54
N ARG A 111 -11.27 6.69 1.80
CA ARG A 111 -12.67 6.58 2.23
C ARG A 111 -13.23 7.89 2.74
N MET A 112 -12.38 8.71 3.34
CA MET A 112 -12.77 9.96 3.96
C MET A 112 -11.57 10.90 4.06
N GLY A 113 -11.82 12.20 3.92
CA GLY A 113 -10.83 13.27 4.07
C GLY A 113 -10.41 13.90 2.74
N PRO A 114 -9.43 14.82 2.76
CA PRO A 114 -9.09 15.65 1.60
C PRO A 114 -8.15 14.97 0.58
N ALA A 115 -7.75 13.71 0.80
CA ALA A 115 -6.89 13.03 -0.16
C ALA A 115 -7.70 12.74 -1.45
N PRO A 116 -7.20 13.12 -2.64
CA PRO A 116 -7.98 12.97 -3.87
C PRO A 116 -7.95 11.54 -4.43
N PHE A 117 -6.93 10.74 -4.09
CA PHE A 117 -6.67 9.44 -4.73
C PHE A 117 -6.33 8.34 -3.72
N ASN A 118 -6.51 7.10 -4.13
CA ASN A 118 -6.04 5.92 -3.40
C ASN A 118 -4.51 5.92 -3.30
N LEU A 119 -3.93 5.22 -2.31
CA LEU A 119 -2.47 5.09 -2.26
C LEU A 119 -1.94 4.36 -3.49
N GLU A 120 -0.84 4.86 -4.03
CA GLU A 120 -0.19 4.34 -5.22
C GLU A 120 0.28 2.89 -5.01
N VAL A 121 0.07 2.04 -6.02
CA VAL A 121 0.61 0.68 -6.07
C VAL A 121 1.90 0.73 -6.87
N PRO A 122 3.08 0.45 -6.28
CA PRO A 122 4.33 0.47 -7.04
C PRO A 122 4.38 -0.69 -8.03
N THR A 123 5.33 -0.64 -8.96
CA THR A 123 5.70 -1.82 -9.75
C THR A 123 6.37 -2.84 -8.85
N TYR A 124 5.86 -4.08 -8.85
CA TYR A 124 6.46 -5.21 -8.14
C TYR A 124 6.17 -6.52 -8.87
N SER A 125 6.90 -7.59 -8.56
CA SER A 125 6.59 -8.94 -9.03
C SER A 125 6.86 -9.98 -7.93
N PHE A 126 6.35 -11.20 -8.10
CA PHE A 126 6.63 -12.32 -7.19
C PHE A 126 7.63 -13.26 -7.85
N LEU A 127 8.69 -13.62 -7.13
CA LEU A 127 9.67 -14.64 -7.54
C LEU A 127 9.44 -15.94 -6.76
N GLU A 128 9.95 -17.06 -7.27
CA GLU A 128 9.73 -18.41 -6.70
C GLU A 128 10.26 -18.57 -5.27
N GLU A 129 11.27 -17.79 -4.87
CA GLU A 129 11.92 -17.86 -3.55
C GLU A 129 11.20 -17.05 -2.46
N ASN A 130 9.88 -16.79 -2.57
CA ASN A 130 9.15 -15.86 -1.70
C ASN A 130 9.77 -14.45 -1.63
N LYS A 131 10.44 -14.04 -2.72
CA LYS A 131 11.02 -12.72 -2.86
C LYS A 131 10.08 -11.82 -3.65
N LEU A 132 9.95 -10.59 -3.17
CA LEU A 132 9.17 -9.53 -3.77
C LEU A 132 10.11 -8.38 -4.19
N PRO A 133 10.62 -8.40 -5.43
CA PRO A 133 11.24 -7.21 -6.02
C PRO A 133 10.20 -6.09 -6.20
N ILE A 134 10.56 -4.89 -5.75
CA ILE A 134 9.82 -3.64 -5.92
C ILE A 134 10.72 -2.71 -6.75
N GLY A 135 10.26 -2.30 -7.93
CA GLY A 135 11.08 -1.60 -8.92
C GLY A 135 10.62 -1.89 -10.34
#